data_AF-A0A821NAA2-F1
#
_entry.id   AF-A0A821NAA2-F1
#
_cell.length_a   1.000
_cell.length_b   1.000
_cell.length_c   1.000
_cell.angle_alpha   90.00
_cell.angle_beta   90.00
_cell.angle_gamma   90.00
#
_symmetry.space_group_name_H-M   'P 1'
#
loop_
_entity.id
_entity.type
_entity.pdbx_description
1 polymer ?
#
loop_
_entity_poly.entity_id
_entity_poly.type
_entity_poly.pdbx_seq_one_letter_code
_entity_poly.pdbx_strand_id
1 'polypeptide(L)'
;MENSYMKGNFQKIPILVGSNANETSLFTCPLFNGTANTTQVEAFFKTIYNDSIINDLANTYGSIFSCNNPLTYLNIVYSDSWAHCGSRRVASHFASHGLPSFLYTYDHVLPVTPSCVGVFHVAELLMLFPSLLHYMYPNYNFTDSEQQLSTNMILYWINFIRTSNPNSSR
;
A
#
# COMPACT_ATOMS: atom_id res chain seq x y z
N MET A 1 -19.41 3.80 -0.11
CA MET A 1 -18.60 4.42 0.97
C MET A 1 -18.25 5.88 0.66
N GLU A 2 -17.82 6.17 -0.57
CA GLU A 2 -17.44 7.53 -1.03
C GLU A 2 -18.50 8.61 -0.79
N ASN A 3 -19.78 8.29 -1.06
CA ASN A 3 -20.91 9.19 -0.79
C ASN A 3 -21.08 9.56 0.69
N SER A 4 -20.65 8.72 1.63
CA SER A 4 -20.76 9.02 3.07
C SER A 4 -19.68 9.99 3.50
N TYR A 5 -18.44 9.83 3.04
CA TYR A 5 -17.34 10.75 3.34
C TYR A 5 -17.57 12.14 2.74
N MET A 6 -18.05 12.21 1.50
CA MET A 6 -18.37 13.50 0.85
C MET A 6 -19.50 14.25 1.54
N LYS A 7 -20.51 13.54 2.04
CA LYS A 7 -21.65 14.15 2.75
C LYS A 7 -21.37 14.42 4.23
N GLY A 8 -20.16 14.12 4.71
CA GLY A 8 -19.83 14.26 6.12
C GLY A 8 -20.45 13.19 7.03
N ASN A 9 -21.10 12.16 6.47
CA ASN A 9 -21.82 11.11 7.19
C ASN A 9 -20.87 9.99 7.66
N PHE A 10 -19.94 10.34 8.54
CA PHE A 10 -18.96 9.42 9.13
C PHE A 10 -18.59 9.87 10.54
N GLN A 11 -18.06 8.94 11.33
CA GLN A 11 -17.65 9.25 12.69
C GLN A 11 -16.45 10.21 12.71
N LYS A 12 -16.59 11.29 13.49
CA LYS A 12 -15.63 12.40 13.54
C LYS A 12 -14.53 12.13 14.57
N ILE A 13 -13.64 11.21 14.21
CA ILE A 13 -12.48 10.83 15.04
C ILE A 13 -11.18 10.97 14.25
N PRO A 14 -10.03 11.19 14.92
CA PRO A 14 -8.72 11.14 14.30
C PRO A 14 -8.46 9.81 13.59
N ILE A 15 -7.70 9.84 12.49
CA ILE A 15 -7.34 8.63 11.74
C ILE A 15 -5.83 8.56 11.45
N LEU A 16 -5.32 7.33 11.43
CA LEU A 16 -4.03 6.94 10.88
C LEU A 16 -4.30 5.86 9.83
N VAL A 17 -3.97 6.15 8.57
CA VAL A 17 -4.25 5.29 7.42
C VAL A 17 -3.03 5.27 6.50
N GLY A 18 -2.87 4.23 5.69
CA GLY A 18 -1.73 4.16 4.79
C GLY A 18 -1.85 3.05 3.77
N SER A 19 -0.74 2.78 3.11
CA SER A 19 -0.58 1.72 2.12
C SER A 19 0.90 1.33 2.00
N ASN A 20 1.15 0.18 1.41
CA ASN A 20 2.48 -0.30 1.05
C ASN A 20 2.84 0.10 -0.38
N ALA A 21 4.11 0.09 -0.78
CA ALA A 21 4.50 0.56 -2.12
C ALA A 21 4.06 -0.36 -3.27
N ASN A 22 3.84 -1.67 -3.02
CA ASN A 22 3.47 -2.67 -4.02
C ASN A 22 2.21 -3.47 -3.60
N GLU A 23 1.11 -2.79 -3.30
CA GLU A 23 -0.11 -3.41 -2.74
C GLU A 23 -0.62 -4.62 -3.53
N THR A 24 -0.55 -4.61 -4.87
CA THR A 24 -1.16 -5.69 -5.65
C THR A 24 -0.20 -6.81 -6.04
N SER A 25 1.10 -6.65 -5.80
CA SER A 25 2.12 -7.59 -6.26
C SER A 25 2.00 -8.97 -5.61
N LEU A 26 1.51 -9.05 -4.37
CA LEU A 26 1.24 -10.32 -3.68
C LEU A 26 0.28 -11.22 -4.49
N PHE A 27 -0.65 -10.62 -5.21
CA PHE A 27 -1.67 -11.33 -5.99
C PHE A 27 -1.25 -11.53 -7.44
N THR A 28 -0.61 -10.52 -8.06
CA THR A 28 -0.26 -10.56 -9.48
C THR A 28 1.02 -11.37 -9.75
N CYS A 29 2.01 -11.35 -8.85
CA CYS A 29 3.23 -12.14 -9.00
C CYS A 29 2.98 -13.63 -9.16
N PRO A 30 2.21 -14.31 -8.29
CA PRO A 30 1.91 -15.73 -8.48
C PRO A 30 1.03 -15.98 -9.71
N LEU A 31 0.12 -15.05 -10.05
CA LEU A 31 -0.76 -15.17 -11.21
C LEU A 31 0.03 -15.21 -12.54
N PHE A 32 1.09 -14.41 -12.64
CA PHE A 32 1.92 -14.29 -13.83
C PHE A 32 3.28 -14.99 -13.70
N ASN A 33 3.49 -15.77 -12.64
CA ASN A 33 4.79 -16.40 -12.36
C ASN A 33 5.98 -15.41 -12.45
N GLY A 34 5.78 -14.20 -11.93
CA GLY A 34 6.77 -13.14 -11.86
C GLY A 34 6.99 -12.29 -13.12
N THR A 35 6.37 -12.60 -14.26
CA THR A 35 6.53 -11.81 -15.49
C THR A 35 5.31 -11.89 -16.40
N ALA A 36 4.96 -10.79 -17.06
CA ALA A 36 3.83 -10.73 -17.97
C ALA A 36 4.22 -9.99 -19.26
N ASN A 37 3.64 -10.41 -20.38
CA ASN A 37 3.68 -9.61 -21.61
C ASN A 37 2.54 -8.57 -21.63
N THR A 38 2.60 -7.64 -22.59
CA THR A 38 1.61 -6.55 -22.70
C THR A 38 0.20 -7.08 -22.94
N THR A 39 0.02 -8.10 -23.77
CA THR A 39 -1.29 -8.71 -24.03
C THR A 39 -1.91 -9.29 -22.77
N GLN A 40 -1.13 -9.94 -21.91
CA GLN A 40 -1.59 -10.46 -20.62
C GLN A 40 -2.02 -9.34 -19.67
N VAL A 41 -1.26 -8.24 -19.62
CA VAL A 41 -1.60 -7.07 -18.78
C VAL A 41 -2.86 -6.37 -19.28
N GLU A 42 -2.98 -6.13 -20.59
CA GLU A 42 -4.16 -5.54 -21.21
C GLU A 42 -5.41 -6.40 -21.00
N ALA A 43 -5.27 -7.73 -21.14
CA ALA A 43 -6.35 -8.66 -20.84
C ALA A 43 -6.76 -8.59 -19.37
N PHE A 44 -5.81 -8.48 -18.44
CA PHE A 44 -6.10 -8.32 -17.02
C PHE A 44 -6.87 -7.02 -16.75
N PHE A 45 -6.42 -5.88 -17.30
CA PHE A 45 -7.11 -4.60 -17.13
C PHE A 45 -8.56 -4.64 -17.61
N LYS A 46 -8.86 -5.33 -18.71
CA LYS A 46 -10.24 -5.53 -19.21
C LYS A 46 -11.13 -6.32 -18.26
N THR A 47 -10.57 -7.07 -17.30
CA THR A 47 -11.37 -7.76 -16.29
C THR A 47 -11.75 -6.87 -15.10
N ILE A 48 -11.02 -5.78 -14.87
CA ILE A 48 -11.19 -4.92 -13.68
C ILE A 48 -11.62 -3.49 -14.01
N TYR A 49 -11.39 -3.00 -15.22
CA TYR A 49 -11.70 -1.63 -15.64
C TYR A 49 -12.55 -1.60 -16.91
N ASN A 50 -13.30 -0.51 -17.06
CA ASN A 50 -14.03 -0.22 -18.30
C ASN A 50 -13.10 0.42 -19.36
N ASP A 51 -13.58 0.46 -20.61
CA ASP A 51 -12.83 0.98 -21.74
C ASP A 51 -12.40 2.45 -21.57
N SER A 52 -13.21 3.28 -20.89
CA SER A 52 -12.87 4.68 -20.67
C SER A 52 -11.61 4.83 -19.80
N ILE A 53 -11.49 4.05 -18.73
CA ILE A 53 -10.29 4.05 -17.87
C ILE A 53 -9.10 3.49 -18.66
N ILE A 54 -9.29 2.36 -19.34
CA ILE A 54 -8.23 1.69 -20.09
C ILE A 54 -7.63 2.63 -21.14
N ASN A 55 -8.48 3.36 -21.88
CA ASN A 55 -8.05 4.30 -22.91
C ASN A 55 -7.30 5.52 -22.35
N ASP A 56 -7.45 5.84 -21.06
CA ASP A 56 -6.80 6.98 -20.42
C ASP A 56 -5.54 6.59 -19.62
N LEU A 57 -5.29 5.29 -19.40
CA LEU A 57 -4.13 4.81 -18.63
C LEU A 57 -2.81 5.38 -19.16
N ALA A 58 -2.63 5.44 -20.48
CA ALA A 58 -1.41 5.95 -21.09
C ALA A 58 -1.19 7.45 -20.84
N ASN A 59 -2.26 8.24 -20.66
CA ASN A 59 -2.16 9.66 -20.34
C ASN A 59 -1.76 9.87 -18.88
N THR A 60 -2.27 9.02 -17.98
CA THR A 60 -2.02 9.14 -16.53
C THR A 60 -0.70 8.49 -16.11
N TYR A 61 -0.40 7.31 -16.62
CA TYR A 61 0.72 6.46 -16.19
C TYR A 61 1.85 6.35 -17.22
N GLY A 62 1.69 6.95 -18.40
CA GLY A 62 2.60 6.76 -19.52
C GLY A 62 2.41 5.42 -20.24
N SER A 63 3.26 5.18 -21.22
CA SER A 63 3.21 3.97 -22.05
C SER A 63 3.54 2.70 -21.26
N ILE A 64 2.79 1.62 -21.46
CA ILE A 64 3.09 0.29 -20.87
C ILE A 64 4.50 -0.22 -21.22
N PHE A 65 5.08 0.26 -22.33
CA PHE A 65 6.43 -0.07 -22.76
C PHE A 65 7.53 0.68 -22.00
N SER A 66 7.18 1.57 -21.06
CA SER A 66 8.16 2.25 -20.21
C SER A 66 8.78 1.32 -19.16
N CYS A 67 8.17 0.16 -18.92
CA CYS A 67 8.67 -0.85 -18.00
C CYS A 67 9.25 -2.05 -18.76
N ASN A 68 10.45 -2.51 -18.37
CA ASN A 68 11.06 -3.73 -18.94
C ASN A 68 10.16 -4.96 -18.76
N ASN A 69 9.48 -5.06 -17.61
CA ASN A 69 8.47 -6.07 -17.33
C ASN A 69 7.09 -5.38 -17.24
N PRO A 70 6.17 -5.62 -18.20
CA PRO A 70 4.81 -5.10 -18.14
C PRO A 70 4.06 -5.39 -16.84
N LEU A 71 4.41 -6.45 -16.11
CA LEU A 71 3.85 -6.73 -14.79
C LEU A 71 4.09 -5.58 -13.78
N THR A 72 5.21 -4.86 -13.90
CA THR A 72 5.48 -3.67 -13.10
C THR A 72 4.46 -2.56 -13.39
N TYR A 73 4.15 -2.33 -14.66
CA TYR A 73 3.13 -1.35 -15.06
C TYR A 73 1.75 -1.74 -14.50
N LEU A 74 1.38 -3.02 -14.60
CA LEU A 74 0.15 -3.54 -14.00
C LEU A 74 0.10 -3.24 -12.49
N ASN A 75 1.18 -3.55 -11.76
CA ASN A 75 1.22 -3.35 -10.32
C ASN A 75 1.16 -1.88 -9.91
N ILE A 76 1.76 -0.96 -10.66
CA ILE A 76 1.65 0.49 -10.41
C ILE A 76 0.20 0.93 -10.50
N VAL A 77 -0.44 0.68 -11.65
CA VAL A 77 -1.83 1.10 -11.91
C VAL A 77 -2.79 0.45 -10.91
N TYR A 78 -2.63 -0.86 -10.68
CA TYR A 78 -3.55 -1.60 -9.85
C TYR A 78 -3.40 -1.23 -8.37
N SER A 79 -2.17 -1.08 -7.85
CA SER A 79 -1.94 -0.64 -6.46
C SER A 79 -2.49 0.75 -6.19
N ASP A 80 -2.37 1.67 -7.15
CA ASP A 80 -2.95 3.00 -7.04
C ASP A 80 -4.47 2.94 -6.91
N SER A 81 -5.13 2.22 -7.82
CA SER A 81 -6.60 2.11 -7.80
C SER A 81 -7.14 1.37 -6.57
N TRP A 82 -6.42 0.35 -6.10
CA TRP A 82 -6.91 -0.60 -5.11
C TRP A 82 -6.69 -0.09 -3.68
N ALA A 83 -5.56 0.58 -3.43
CA ALA A 83 -5.17 1.03 -2.10
C ALA A 83 -4.71 2.48 -2.05
N HIS A 84 -3.72 2.89 -2.86
CA HIS A 84 -3.05 4.19 -2.61
C HIS A 84 -4.01 5.39 -2.75
N CYS A 85 -4.79 5.43 -3.83
CA CYS A 85 -5.77 6.51 -4.06
C CYS A 85 -6.89 6.48 -3.02
N GLY A 86 -7.30 5.28 -2.58
CA GLY A 86 -8.29 5.11 -1.51
C GLY A 86 -7.81 5.69 -0.19
N SER A 87 -6.61 5.30 0.27
CA SER A 87 -6.00 5.80 1.51
C SER A 87 -5.80 7.31 1.48
N ARG A 88 -5.31 7.86 0.36
CA ARG A 88 -5.18 9.31 0.15
C ARG A 88 -6.54 10.04 0.21
N ARG A 89 -7.57 9.48 -0.42
CA ARG A 89 -8.92 10.07 -0.45
C ARG A 89 -9.56 10.08 0.94
N VAL A 90 -9.45 8.98 1.68
CA VAL A 90 -9.94 8.90 3.07
C VAL A 90 -9.23 9.95 3.95
N ALA A 91 -7.90 9.99 3.92
CA ALA A 91 -7.13 10.97 4.68
C ALA A 91 -7.52 12.42 4.33
N SER A 92 -7.64 12.73 3.03
CA SER A 92 -8.04 14.05 2.55
C SER A 92 -9.45 14.44 3.01
N HIS A 93 -10.41 13.53 2.98
CA HIS A 93 -11.77 13.82 3.44
C HIS A 93 -11.84 14.11 4.93
N PHE A 94 -11.12 13.35 5.77
CA PHE A 94 -11.06 13.64 7.20
C PHE A 94 -10.41 15.00 7.47
N ALA A 95 -9.29 15.29 6.80
CA ALA A 95 -8.61 16.59 6.90
C ALA A 95 -9.51 17.76 6.47
N SER A 96 -10.28 17.61 5.38
CA SER A 96 -11.20 18.65 4.90
C SER A 96 -12.34 18.99 5.88
N HIS A 97 -12.62 18.10 6.84
CA HIS A 97 -13.58 18.32 7.92
C HIS A 97 -12.91 18.77 9.23
N GLY A 98 -11.64 19.19 9.19
CA GLY A 98 -10.90 19.68 10.35
C GLY A 98 -10.46 18.60 11.35
N LEU A 99 -10.45 17.33 10.94
CA LEU A 99 -10.02 16.21 11.81
C LEU A 99 -8.52 15.94 11.64
N PRO A 100 -7.79 15.59 12.71
CA PRO A 100 -6.43 15.09 12.59
C PRO A 100 -6.40 13.82 11.72
N SER A 101 -5.60 13.86 10.66
CA SER A 101 -5.49 12.76 9.70
C SER A 101 -4.03 12.55 9.34
N PHE A 102 -3.54 11.35 9.58
CA PHE A 102 -2.17 10.94 9.33
C PHE A 102 -2.16 9.88 8.23
N LEU A 103 -1.38 10.13 7.17
CA LEU A 103 -1.20 9.21 6.05
C LEU A 103 0.23 8.68 6.06
N TYR A 104 0.42 7.37 5.95
CA TYR A 104 1.75 6.76 5.75
C TYR A 104 1.85 6.02 4.43
N THR A 105 3.08 5.86 3.95
CA THR A 105 3.45 4.90 2.92
C THR A 105 4.61 4.07 3.45
N TYR A 106 4.42 2.75 3.52
CA TYR A 106 5.50 1.83 3.87
C TYR A 106 6.22 1.39 2.59
N ASP A 107 7.53 1.57 2.57
CA ASP A 107 8.38 1.37 1.39
C ASP A 107 9.73 0.71 1.75
N HIS A 108 9.71 -0.18 2.74
CA HIS A 108 10.89 -0.96 3.10
C HIS A 108 10.72 -2.41 2.65
N VAL A 109 11.64 -2.89 1.82
CA VAL A 109 11.66 -4.29 1.38
C VAL A 109 12.41 -5.13 2.41
N LEU A 110 11.75 -6.17 2.93
CA LEU A 110 12.43 -7.21 3.70
C LEU A 110 13.04 -8.24 2.74
N PRO A 111 14.38 -8.43 2.71
CA PRO A 111 15.07 -9.33 1.78
C PRO A 111 14.62 -10.80 1.83
N VAL A 112 13.99 -11.23 2.92
CA VAL A 112 13.45 -12.59 3.05
C VAL A 112 12.19 -12.84 2.23
N THR A 113 11.53 -11.77 1.80
CA THR A 113 10.31 -11.85 1.01
C THR A 113 10.63 -12.11 -0.47
N PRO A 114 9.76 -12.79 -1.24
CA PRO A 114 10.02 -13.05 -2.65
C PRO A 114 10.27 -11.76 -3.44
N SER A 115 11.35 -11.72 -4.23
CA SER A 115 11.77 -10.50 -4.93
C SER A 115 10.71 -9.90 -5.86
N CYS A 116 9.84 -10.73 -6.44
CA CYS A 116 8.75 -10.23 -7.30
C CYS A 116 7.76 -9.34 -6.53
N VAL A 117 7.47 -9.68 -5.26
CA VAL A 117 6.39 -9.01 -4.53
C VAL A 117 6.84 -7.66 -3.94
N GLY A 118 8.14 -7.44 -3.70
CA GLY A 118 8.62 -6.16 -3.18
C GLY A 118 7.97 -5.79 -1.85
N VAL A 119 7.48 -4.56 -1.71
CA VAL A 119 6.77 -4.07 -0.50
C VAL A 119 5.27 -4.36 -0.63
N PHE A 120 4.94 -5.64 -0.54
CA PHE A 120 3.63 -6.17 -0.87
C PHE A 120 2.54 -5.83 0.15
N HIS A 121 1.27 -6.08 -0.17
CA HIS A 121 0.16 -5.91 0.79
C HIS A 121 0.44 -6.65 2.10
N VAL A 122 0.22 -6.00 3.25
CA VAL A 122 0.53 -6.50 4.60
C VAL A 122 2.01 -6.65 4.99
N ALA A 123 2.95 -6.24 4.13
CA ALA A 123 4.39 -6.32 4.44
C ALA A 123 4.79 -5.56 5.71
N GLU A 124 4.14 -4.43 6.01
CA GLU A 124 4.35 -3.63 7.20
C GLU A 124 3.97 -4.35 8.50
N LEU A 125 3.07 -5.33 8.44
CA LEU A 125 2.69 -6.13 9.61
C LEU A 125 3.87 -6.93 10.16
N LEU A 126 4.81 -7.33 9.30
CA LEU A 126 6.04 -8.00 9.73
C LEU A 126 6.91 -7.09 10.61
N MET A 127 6.85 -5.78 10.38
CA MET A 127 7.53 -4.76 11.20
C MET A 127 6.75 -4.43 12.47
N LEU A 128 5.41 -4.41 12.41
CA LEU A 128 4.55 -4.09 13.56
C LEU A 128 4.44 -5.24 14.56
N PHE A 129 4.54 -6.48 14.08
CA PHE A 129 4.41 -7.69 14.87
C PHE A 129 5.61 -8.61 14.63
N PRO A 130 6.76 -8.37 15.29
CA PRO A 130 7.98 -9.18 15.07
C PRO A 130 7.80 -10.69 15.31
N SER A 131 6.82 -11.09 16.13
CA SER A 131 6.43 -12.50 16.28
C SER A 131 5.88 -13.12 14.99
N LEU A 132 5.17 -12.35 14.16
CA LEU A 132 4.69 -12.79 12.86
C LEU A 132 5.84 -13.02 11.88
N LEU A 133 6.83 -12.12 11.89
CA LEU A 133 8.06 -12.29 11.10
C LEU A 133 8.74 -13.61 11.47
N HIS A 134 8.96 -13.87 12.76
CA HIS A 134 9.61 -15.10 13.21
C HIS A 134 8.78 -16.35 12.87
N TYR A 135 7.46 -16.27 12.91
CA TYR A 135 6.59 -17.37 12.50
C TYR A 135 6.69 -17.67 11.00
N MET A 136 6.67 -16.65 10.15
CA MET A 136 6.71 -16.81 8.68
C MET A 136 8.12 -17.09 8.15
N TYR A 137 9.13 -16.54 8.82
CA TYR A 137 10.53 -16.53 8.40
C TYR A 137 11.46 -16.81 9.59
N PRO A 138 11.47 -18.05 10.13
CA PRO A 138 12.14 -18.37 11.40
C PRO A 138 13.66 -18.16 11.39
N ASN A 139 14.28 -18.13 10.21
CA ASN A 139 15.72 -17.93 10.05
C ASN A 139 16.10 -16.49 9.72
N TYR A 140 15.14 -15.56 9.70
CA TYR A 140 15.37 -14.16 9.42
C TYR A 140 15.27 -13.33 10.70
N ASN A 141 16.32 -12.56 10.96
CA ASN A 141 16.36 -11.56 12.01
C ASN A 141 16.50 -10.19 11.37
N PHE A 142 15.87 -9.19 11.97
CA PHE A 142 16.08 -7.80 11.56
C PHE A 142 17.55 -7.41 11.68
N THR A 143 17.99 -6.59 10.73
CA THR A 143 19.20 -5.78 10.93
C THR A 143 18.96 -4.72 12.02
N ASP A 144 20.02 -4.08 12.51
CA ASP A 144 19.89 -2.99 13.49
C ASP A 144 18.99 -1.85 12.96
N SER A 145 19.10 -1.52 11.67
CA SER A 145 18.27 -0.49 11.04
C SER A 145 16.80 -0.91 10.90
N GLU A 146 16.55 -2.19 10.60
CA GLU A 146 15.18 -2.74 10.54
C GLU A 146 14.55 -2.83 11.93
N GLN A 147 15.32 -3.21 12.95
CA GLN A 147 14.88 -3.23 14.33
C GLN A 147 14.52 -1.81 14.81
N GLN A 148 15.33 -0.81 14.45
CA GLN A 148 15.03 0.59 14.73
C GLN A 148 13.76 1.06 14.00
N LEU A 149 13.61 0.71 12.72
CA LEU A 149 12.42 1.03 11.93
C LEU A 149 11.16 0.39 12.54
N SER A 150 11.21 -0.90 12.87
CA SER A 150 10.12 -1.65 13.54
C SER A 150 9.73 -0.97 14.86
N THR A 151 10.71 -0.62 15.69
CA THR A 151 10.49 0.08 16.96
C THR A 151 9.79 1.42 16.74
N ASN A 152 10.25 2.23 15.78
CA ASN A 152 9.65 3.52 15.47
C ASN A 152 8.21 3.37 14.96
N MET A 153 7.95 2.42 14.07
CA MET A 153 6.61 2.14 13.55
C MET A 153 5.65 1.74 14.68
N ILE A 154 6.07 0.84 15.57
CA ILE A 154 5.28 0.42 16.73
C ILE A 154 4.98 1.61 17.65
N LEU A 155 5.98 2.47 17.91
CA LEU A 155 5.79 3.68 18.72
C LEU A 155 4.80 4.65 18.08
N TYR A 156 4.86 4.89 16.77
CA TYR A 156 3.87 5.73 16.07
C TYR A 156 2.44 5.20 16.25
N TRP A 157 2.23 3.89 16.11
CA TRP A 157 0.92 3.28 16.33
C TRP A 157 0.46 3.36 17.79
N ILE A 158 1.33 3.06 18.76
CA ILE A 158 1.01 3.16 20.20
C ILE A 158 0.67 4.60 20.59
N ASN A 159 1.46 5.57 20.12
CA ASN A 159 1.21 6.98 20.39
C ASN A 159 -0.14 7.43 19.81
N PHE A 160 -0.46 6.99 18.59
CA PHE A 160 -1.76 7.25 17.99
C PHE A 160 -2.91 6.62 18.79
N ILE A 161 -2.78 5.37 19.22
CA ILE A 161 -3.79 4.70 20.05
C ILE A 161 -4.02 5.44 21.37
N ARG A 162 -2.95 5.91 22.04
CA ARG A 162 -3.03 6.55 23.36
C ARG A 162 -3.48 8.01 23.29
N THR A 163 -3.12 8.73 22.23
CA THR A 163 -3.21 10.21 22.19
C THR A 163 -3.89 10.76 20.94
N SER A 164 -4.29 9.89 20.00
CA SER A 164 -4.75 10.28 18.67
C SER A 164 -3.74 11.09 17.84
N ASN A 165 -2.45 11.04 18.20
CA ASN A 165 -1.36 11.67 17.46
C ASN A 165 -0.13 10.74 17.45
N PRO A 166 0.35 10.28 16.28
CA PRO A 166 1.48 9.35 16.22
C PRO A 166 2.78 9.99 16.71
N ASN A 167 2.93 11.32 16.63
CA ASN A 167 4.16 12.03 17.01
C ASN A 167 4.22 12.41 18.51
N SER A 168 3.20 12.08 19.29
CA SER A 168 3.18 12.45 20.71
C SER A 168 4.14 11.57 21.51
N SER A 169 5.14 12.17 22.18
CA SER A 169 5.95 11.51 23.19
C SER A 169 5.31 11.66 24.58
N ARG A 170 4.51 10.69 25.02
CA ARG A 170 4.04 10.64 26.42
C ARG A 170 4.23 9.26 27.04
#